data_AF-A0A931GXD2-F1
#
_entry.id   AF-A0A931GXD2-F1
#
_cell.length_a   1.000
_cell.length_b   1.000
_cell.length_c   1.000
_cell.angle_alpha   90.00
_cell.angle_beta   90.00
_cell.angle_gamma   90.00
#
_symmetry.space_group_name_H-M   'P 1'
#
loop_
_entity.id
_entity.type
_entity.pdbx_description
1 polymer ?
#
loop_
_entity_poly.entity_id
_entity_poly.type
_entity_poly.pdbx_seq_one_letter_code
_entity_poly.pdbx_strand_id
1 'polypeptide(L)'
;MQVICLQDEAFYALIDQVVARIREKQDIPLRKWVTGEEAMNLLGIASKTTLQKFRDEGKIRFSQPEKKIILYDIDSIQEFLEKHTKETF
;
A
#
# COMPACT_ATOMS: atom_id res chain seq x y z
N MET A 1 -12.45 -36.25 -10.98
CA MET A 1 -11.72 -34.97 -11.07
C MET A 1 -12.28 -34.22 -12.27
N GLN A 2 -12.88 -33.05 -12.07
CA GLN A 2 -13.34 -32.21 -13.18
C GLN A 2 -12.21 -31.27 -13.55
N VAL A 3 -11.72 -31.38 -14.79
CA VAL A 3 -10.62 -30.56 -15.31
C VAL A 3 -11.21 -29.66 -16.39
N ILE A 4 -11.01 -28.36 -16.22
CA ILE A 4 -11.37 -27.36 -17.23
C ILE A 4 -10.10 -27.06 -18.02
N CYS A 5 -10.10 -27.37 -19.31
CA CYS A 5 -9.00 -27.03 -20.22
C CYS A 5 -9.31 -25.68 -20.86
N LEU A 6 -8.40 -24.72 -20.72
CA LEU A 6 -8.50 -23.39 -21.30
C LEU A 6 -7.29 -23.17 -22.21
N GLN A 7 -7.50 -22.47 -23.31
CA GLN A 7 -6.41 -21.93 -24.11
C GLN A 7 -5.73 -20.81 -23.32
N ASP A 8 -4.40 -20.68 -23.44
CA ASP A 8 -3.59 -19.74 -22.66
C ASP A 8 -4.14 -18.31 -22.66
N GLU A 9 -4.52 -17.78 -23.82
CA GLU A 9 -5.11 -16.43 -23.94
C GLU A 9 -6.44 -16.30 -23.19
N ALA A 10 -7.30 -17.33 -23.27
CA ALA A 10 -8.57 -17.35 -22.56
C ALA A 10 -8.37 -17.49 -21.03
N PHE A 11 -7.31 -18.17 -20.61
CA PHE A 11 -6.92 -18.24 -19.20
C PHE A 11 -6.53 -16.87 -18.66
N TYR A 12 -5.64 -16.13 -19.36
CA TYR A 12 -5.25 -14.79 -18.94
C TYR A 12 -6.43 -13.81 -18.94
N ALA A 13 -7.26 -13.84 -19.98
CA ALA A 13 -8.48 -13.03 -20.05
C ALA A 13 -9.45 -13.31 -18.89
N LEU A 14 -9.59 -14.59 -18.49
CA LEU A 14 -10.40 -14.97 -17.34
C LEU A 14 -9.79 -14.47 -16.02
N ILE A 15 -8.47 -14.56 -15.85
CA ILE A 15 -7.78 -14.04 -14.67
C ILE A 15 -8.04 -12.53 -14.53
N ASP A 16 -7.89 -11.78 -15.62
CA ASP A 16 -8.13 -10.32 -15.61
C ASP A 16 -9.56 -9.99 -15.20
N GLN A 17 -10.55 -10.69 -15.77
CA GLN A 17 -11.95 -10.51 -15.40
C GLN A 17 -12.22 -10.88 -13.93
N VAL A 18 -11.59 -11.93 -13.41
CA VAL A 18 -11.72 -12.33 -12.01
C VAL A 18 -11.11 -11.27 -11.10
N VAL A 19 -9.92 -10.76 -11.43
CA VAL A 19 -9.25 -9.69 -10.65
C VAL A 19 -10.09 -8.42 -10.67
N ALA A 20 -10.59 -8.01 -11.83
CA ALA A 20 -11.47 -6.86 -11.96
C ALA A 20 -12.73 -7.04 -11.11
N ARG A 21 -13.38 -8.21 -11.17
CA ARG A 21 -14.59 -8.49 -10.39
C ARG A 21 -14.35 -8.56 -8.89
N ILE A 22 -13.17 -9.00 -8.45
CA ILE A 22 -12.77 -8.95 -7.03
C ILE A 22 -12.58 -7.49 -6.60
N ARG A 23 -11.88 -6.68 -7.42
CA ARG A 23 -11.65 -5.25 -7.16
C ARG A 23 -12.92 -4.39 -7.23
N GLU A 24 -13.94 -4.80 -7.96
CA GLU A 24 -15.24 -4.12 -8.00
C GLU A 24 -16.14 -4.53 -6.82
N LYS A 25 -16.11 -5.81 -6.43
CA LYS A 25 -16.95 -6.32 -5.33
C LYS A 25 -16.40 -6.00 -3.95
N GLN A 26 -15.08 -6.01 -3.82
CA GLN A 26 -14.44 -5.35 -2.71
C GLN A 26 -14.29 -3.91 -3.18
N ASP A 27 -15.20 -3.02 -2.81
CA ASP A 27 -14.95 -1.59 -2.81
C ASP A 27 -13.76 -1.37 -1.88
N ILE A 28 -12.53 -1.70 -2.33
CA ILE A 28 -11.28 -1.51 -1.61
C ILE A 28 -11.06 -0.03 -1.80
N PRO A 29 -11.52 0.83 -0.89
CA PRO A 29 -11.25 2.23 -1.03
C PRO A 29 -9.72 2.30 -0.95
N LEU A 30 -9.06 3.06 -1.82
CA LEU A 30 -7.64 3.34 -1.61
C LEU A 30 -7.52 3.84 -0.17
N ARG A 31 -6.97 2.99 0.70
CA ARG A 31 -7.06 3.17 2.14
C ARG A 31 -6.08 4.28 2.48
N LYS A 32 -6.55 5.53 2.47
CA LYS A 32 -5.70 6.70 2.70
C LYS A 32 -4.88 6.59 3.99
N TRP A 33 -5.44 5.93 5.01
CA TRP A 33 -4.85 5.78 6.34
C TRP A 33 -4.44 4.35 6.65
N VAL A 34 -3.14 4.12 6.76
CA VAL A 34 -2.54 2.81 7.08
C VAL A 34 -1.98 2.76 8.49
N THR A 35 -1.88 1.56 9.03
CA THR A 35 -1.25 1.31 10.33
C THR A 35 0.26 1.54 10.27
N GLY A 36 0.91 1.62 11.43
CA GLY A 36 2.37 1.76 11.48
C GLY A 36 3.13 0.58 10.86
N GLU A 37 2.59 -0.63 10.94
CA GLU A 37 3.21 -1.82 10.32
C GLU A 37 3.11 -1.77 8.80
N GLU A 38 1.93 -1.44 8.27
CA GLU A 38 1.73 -1.22 6.84
C GLU A 38 2.63 -0.06 6.32
N ALA A 39 2.70 1.05 7.06
CA ALA A 39 3.58 2.18 6.71
C ALA A 39 5.06 1.77 6.68
N MET A 40 5.52 0.98 7.65
CA MET A 40 6.87 0.43 7.67
C MET A 40 7.16 -0.46 6.46
N ASN A 41 6.21 -1.31 6.08
CA ASN A 41 6.31 -2.16 4.90
C ASN A 41 6.41 -1.32 3.61
N LEU A 42 5.58 -0.28 3.47
CA LEU A 42 5.62 0.64 2.33
C LEU A 42 6.96 1.41 2.23
N LEU A 43 7.53 1.79 3.36
CA LEU A 43 8.81 2.49 3.45
C LEU A 43 10.03 1.56 3.36
N GLY A 44 9.83 0.24 3.41
CA GLY A 44 10.92 -0.74 3.46
C GLY A 44 11.78 -0.67 4.74
N ILE A 45 11.20 -0.25 5.87
CA ILE A 45 11.92 -0.12 7.15
C ILE A 45 11.44 -1.15 8.16
N ALA A 46 12.36 -1.69 8.96
CA ALA A 46 12.03 -2.63 10.03
C ALA A 46 11.88 -1.96 11.41
N SER A 47 12.40 -0.74 11.57
CA SER A 47 12.50 -0.08 12.88
C SER A 47 11.35 0.88 13.15
N LYS A 48 10.66 0.65 14.27
CA LYS A 48 9.66 1.57 14.82
C LYS A 48 10.26 2.93 15.20
N THR A 49 11.53 2.97 15.61
CA THR A 49 12.19 4.24 15.96
C THR A 49 12.48 5.08 14.72
N THR A 50 12.72 4.46 13.56
CA THR A 50 12.85 5.17 12.27
C THR A 50 11.50 5.78 11.86
N LEU A 51 10.41 5.03 12.00
CA LEU A 51 9.06 5.55 11.72
C LEU A 51 8.68 6.69 12.69
N GLN A 52 9.11 6.60 13.95
CA GLN A 52 8.94 7.68 14.93
C GLN A 52 9.73 8.92 14.51
N LYS A 53 11.00 8.77 14.13
CA LYS A 53 11.83 9.88 13.62
C LYS A 53 11.18 10.59 12.43
N PHE A 54 10.58 9.86 11.49
CA PHE A 54 9.88 10.47 10.34
C PHE A 54 8.65 11.28 10.74
N ARG A 55 7.95 10.91 11.83
CA ARG A 55 6.85 11.72 12.37
C ARG A 55 7.37 12.95 13.10
N ASP A 56 8.36 12.76 13.97
CA ASP A 56 8.92 13.83 14.79
C ASP A 56 9.58 14.91 13.91
N GLU A 57 10.18 14.51 12.79
CA GLU A 57 10.75 15.41 11.77
C GLU A 57 9.70 15.95 10.78
N GLY A 58 8.43 15.58 10.90
CA GLY A 58 7.36 16.03 10.01
C GLY A 58 7.50 15.56 8.55
N LYS A 59 8.28 14.50 8.31
CA LYS A 59 8.53 13.94 6.96
C LYS A 59 7.33 13.18 6.40
N ILE A 60 6.53 12.58 7.28
CA ILE A 60 5.36 11.79 6.93
C ILE A 60 4.17 12.26 7.74
N ARG A 61 3.07 12.55 7.06
CA ARG A 61 1.81 12.92 7.67
C ARG A 61 1.18 11.73 8.39
N PHE A 62 0.78 11.95 9.64
CA PHE A 62 0.10 10.97 10.45
C PHE A 62 -1.16 11.56 11.10
N SER A 63 -2.10 10.71 11.45
CA SER A 63 -3.28 11.02 12.22
C SER A 63 -3.24 10.25 13.54
N GLN A 64 -3.54 10.92 14.65
CA GLN A 64 -3.63 10.31 15.97
C GLN A 64 -4.98 10.66 16.61
N PRO A 65 -6.07 9.97 16.23
CA PRO A 65 -7.40 10.20 16.82
C PRO A 65 -7.45 9.86 18.31
N GLU A 66 -6.65 8.89 18.75
CA GLU A 66 -6.51 8.48 20.15
C GLU A 66 -5.05 8.20 20.49
N LYS A 67 -4.69 8.23 21.79
CA LYS A 67 -3.31 8.02 22.26
C LYS A 67 -2.65 6.76 21.69
N LYS A 68 -3.41 5.66 21.52
CA LYS A 68 -2.91 4.36 21.05
C LYS A 68 -3.09 4.13 19.54
N ILE A 69 -3.85 4.98 18.85
CA ILE A 69 -4.18 4.80 17.43
C ILE A 69 -3.39 5.81 16.62
N ILE A 70 -2.42 5.32 15.85
CA ILE A 70 -1.60 6.14 14.97
C ILE A 70 -1.70 5.57 13.56
N LEU A 71 -2.14 6.42 12.64
CA LEU A 71 -2.32 6.09 11.24
C LEU A 71 -1.48 7.01 10.36
N TYR A 72 -1.06 6.52 9.21
CA TYR A 72 -0.16 7.23 8.30
C TYR A 72 -0.85 7.43 6.95
N ASP A 73 -0.62 8.60 6.36
CA ASP A 73 -1.17 8.95 5.05
C ASP A 73 -0.32 8.29 3.95
N ILE A 74 -0.91 7.41 3.15
CA ILE A 74 -0.20 6.73 2.05
C ILE A 74 0.39 7.75 1.07
N ASP A 75 -0.37 8.78 0.73
CA ASP A 75 0.06 9.79 -0.25
C ASP A 75 1.33 10.50 0.24
N SER A 76 1.37 10.82 1.54
CA SER A 76 2.54 11.45 2.16
C SER A 76 3.76 10.51 2.20
N ILE A 77 3.57 9.20 2.33
CA ILE A 77 4.65 8.21 2.26
C ILE A 77 5.22 8.17 0.84
N GLN A 78 4.35 8.17 -0.18
CA GLN A 78 4.78 8.19 -1.57
C GLN A 78 5.55 9.47 -1.89
N GLU A 79 5.02 10.64 -1.52
CA GLU A 79 5.73 11.92 -1.67
C GLU A 79 7.10 11.91 -0.99
N PHE A 80 7.20 11.29 0.19
CA PHE A 80 8.47 11.15 0.89
C PHE A 80 9.47 10.31 0.09
N LEU A 81 9.03 9.18 -0.47
CA LEU A 81 9.86 8.32 -1.30
C LEU A 81 10.30 9.04 -2.57
N GLU A 82 9.37 9.72 -3.26
CA GLU A 82 9.67 10.49 -4.48
C GLU A 82 10.72 11.57 -4.24
N LYS A 83 10.65 12.28 -3.11
CA LYS A 83 11.69 13.28 -2.73
C LYS A 83 13.08 12.67 -2.50
N HIS A 84 13.15 11.38 -2.22
CA HIS A 84 14.41 10.65 -2.01
C HIS A 84 14.77 9.75 -3.20
N THR A 85 13.98 9.77 -4.27
CA THR A 85 14.29 9.11 -5.53
C THR A 85 15.51 9.79 -6.15
N LYS A 86 16.44 8.98 -6.65
CA LYS A 86 17.55 9.45 -7.48
C LYS A 86 17.19 9.13 -8.91
N GLU A 87 16.85 10.16 -9.67
CA GLU A 87 16.62 10.00 -11.10
C GLU A 87 17.95 9.64 -11.77
N THR A 88 17.98 8.45 -12.37
CA THR A 88 19.05 8.07 -13.27
C THR A 88 18.55 8.36 -14.69
N PHE A 89 19.28 9.25 -15.38
CA PHE A 89 19.09 9.69 -16.78
C PHE A 89 18.05 10.78 -17.00
#